data_AF-A0A2H9LWD8-F1
#
_entry.id   AF-A0A2H9LWD8-F1
#
_cell.length_a   1.000
_cell.length_b   1.000
_cell.length_c   1.000
_cell.angle_alpha   90.00
_cell.angle_beta   90.00
_cell.angle_gamma   90.00
#
_symmetry.space_group_name_H-M   'P 1'
#
loop_
_entity.id
_entity.type
_entity.pdbx_description
1 polymer ?
#
loop_
_entity_poly.entity_id
_entity_poly.type
_entity_poly.pdbx_seq_one_letter_code
_entity_poly.pdbx_strand_id
1 'polypeptide(L)'
;MFLLAAVSHAFKENEEFAFPKEILNAIRKGDEAWKNYQKLPESYKRIRIDYIVGRRRQGEEIFRRSLRHFIKMTTRGKRFGFVRE
;
A
#
# COMPACT_ATOMS: atom_id res chain seq x y z
N MET A 1 19.40 -19.41 25.33
CA MET A 1 18.15 -19.59 24.57
C MET A 1 17.33 -18.29 24.61
N PHE A 2 17.84 -17.19 24.03
CA PHE A 2 17.15 -15.88 24.01
C PHE A 2 17.22 -15.17 22.64
N LEU A 3 18.09 -15.63 21.74
CA LEU A 3 18.25 -15.05 20.40
C LEU A 3 17.08 -15.37 19.44
N LEU A 4 16.42 -16.52 19.59
CA LEU A 4 15.33 -16.92 18.69
C LEU A 4 14.06 -16.07 18.85
N ALA A 5 13.75 -15.63 20.08
CA ALA A 5 12.49 -14.91 20.36
C ALA A 5 12.45 -13.51 19.73
N ALA A 6 13.59 -12.80 19.66
CA ALA A 6 13.67 -11.47 19.07
C ALA A 6 13.47 -11.49 17.54
N VAL A 7 13.98 -12.52 16.87
CA VAL A 7 13.81 -12.70 15.41
C VAL A 7 12.37 -13.10 15.08
N SER A 8 11.74 -13.93 15.91
CA SER A 8 10.35 -14.35 15.73
C SER A 8 9.35 -13.19 15.86
N HIS A 9 9.63 -12.17 16.70
CA HIS A 9 8.80 -10.96 16.75
C HIS A 9 8.95 -10.06 15.51
N ALA A 10 10.11 -10.10 14.85
CA ALA A 10 10.37 -9.35 13.62
C ALA A 10 9.69 -9.98 12.39
N PHE A 11 9.49 -11.30 12.40
CA PHE A 11 8.70 -12.03 11.42
C PHE A 11 7.32 -12.36 12.01
N LYS A 12 6.46 -11.33 12.11
CA LYS A 12 5.03 -11.59 12.31
C LYS A 12 4.49 -12.19 11.00
N GLU A 13 4.46 -13.52 10.97
CA GLU A 13 4.05 -14.33 9.84
C GLU A 13 2.58 -14.09 9.47
N ASN A 14 2.34 -13.96 8.17
CA ASN A 14 1.07 -14.22 7.49
C ASN A 14 -0.19 -13.60 8.10
N GLU A 15 -0.37 -12.29 7.95
CA GLU A 15 -1.65 -11.87 7.41
C GLU A 15 -1.52 -12.03 5.90
N GLU A 16 -2.35 -12.90 5.30
CA GLU A 16 -2.49 -12.99 3.84
C GLU A 16 -2.47 -11.56 3.28
N PHE A 17 -1.71 -11.32 2.20
CA PHE A 17 -1.75 -10.06 1.48
C PHE A 17 -3.12 -9.89 0.81
N ALA A 18 -4.16 -9.71 1.63
CA ALA A 18 -5.45 -9.24 1.24
C ALA A 18 -5.30 -7.73 1.17
N PHE A 19 -5.46 -7.17 -0.03
CA PHE A 19 -5.53 -5.73 -0.20
C PHE A 19 -6.52 -5.17 0.84
N PRO A 20 -6.09 -4.29 1.76
CA PRO A 20 -6.98 -3.80 2.79
C PRO A 20 -8.19 -3.17 2.12
N LYS A 21 -9.39 -3.70 2.44
CA LYS A 21 -10.64 -3.31 1.77
C LYS A 21 -10.84 -1.80 1.81
N GLU A 22 -10.40 -1.14 2.87
CA GLU A 22 -10.42 0.31 3.03
C GLU A 22 -9.63 1.08 1.95
N ILE A 23 -8.46 0.57 1.52
CA ILE A 23 -7.61 1.22 0.51
C ILE A 23 -8.29 1.07 -0.86
N LEU A 24 -8.72 -0.16 -1.19
CA LEU A 24 -9.46 -0.41 -2.43
C LEU A 24 -10.75 0.41 -2.50
N ASN A 25 -11.51 0.48 -1.41
CA ASN A 25 -12.73 1.28 -1.33
C ASN A 25 -12.41 2.77 -1.50
N ALA A 26 -11.32 3.28 -0.91
CA ALA A 26 -10.91 4.67 -1.09
C ALA A 26 -10.53 4.99 -2.54
N ILE A 27 -9.86 4.08 -3.24
CA ILE A 27 -9.54 4.25 -4.67
C ILE A 27 -10.81 4.19 -5.53
N ARG A 28 -11.71 3.24 -5.26
CA ARG A 28 -12.98 3.04 -5.98
C ARG A 28 -13.94 4.22 -5.89
N LYS A 29 -13.83 5.07 -4.86
CA LYS A 29 -14.65 6.29 -4.73
C LYS A 29 -14.37 7.32 -5.82
N GLY A 30 -13.25 7.23 -6.55
CA GLY A 30 -12.97 8.12 -7.68
C GLY A 30 -12.93 7.34 -8.98
N ASP A 31 -13.87 7.61 -9.89
CA ASP A 31 -14.01 6.87 -11.16
C ASP A 31 -12.70 6.86 -11.98
N GLU A 32 -12.07 8.02 -12.14
CA GLU A 32 -10.81 8.13 -12.88
C GLU A 32 -9.64 7.48 -12.14
N ALA A 33 -9.62 7.56 -10.80
CA ALA A 33 -8.63 6.86 -9.99
C ALA A 33 -8.77 5.34 -10.14
N TRP A 34 -9.99 4.82 -10.13
CA TRP A 34 -10.27 3.40 -10.28
C TRP A 34 -9.92 2.88 -11.67
N LYS A 35 -10.29 3.63 -12.72
CA LYS A 35 -9.93 3.33 -14.11
C LYS A 35 -8.43 3.25 -14.32
N ASN A 36 -7.67 4.22 -13.77
CA ASN A 36 -6.22 4.24 -13.90
C ASN A 36 -5.54 3.20 -13.01
N TYR A 37 -6.07 2.95 -11.81
CA TYR A 37 -5.58 1.91 -10.91
C TYR A 37 -5.59 0.54 -11.58
N GLN A 38 -6.69 0.17 -12.24
CA GLN A 38 -6.81 -1.13 -12.92
C GLN A 38 -5.69 -1.38 -13.95
N LYS A 39 -5.21 -0.32 -14.61
CA LYS A 39 -4.14 -0.37 -15.62
C LYS A 39 -2.72 -0.40 -15.04
N LEU A 40 -2.55 -0.23 -13.73
CA LEU A 40 -1.22 -0.31 -13.11
C LEU A 40 -0.69 -1.74 -13.15
N PRO A 41 0.64 -1.95 -13.29
CA PRO A 41 1.25 -3.26 -13.15
C PRO A 41 0.98 -3.86 -11.77
N GLU A 42 0.77 -5.16 -11.70
CA GLU A 42 0.49 -5.85 -10.44
C GLU A 42 1.63 -5.73 -9.42
N SER A 43 2.89 -5.79 -9.88
CA SER A 43 4.07 -5.55 -9.05
C SER A 43 4.04 -4.15 -8.42
N TYR A 44 3.74 -3.13 -9.21
CA TYR A 44 3.62 -1.75 -8.75
C TYR A 44 2.46 -1.58 -7.74
N LYS A 45 1.29 -2.18 -8.00
CA LYS A 45 0.15 -2.19 -7.07
C LYS A 45 0.57 -2.78 -5.73
N ARG A 46 1.19 -3.96 -5.73
CA ARG A 46 1.66 -4.65 -4.50
C ARG A 46 2.61 -3.77 -3.69
N ILE A 47 3.69 -3.31 -4.32
CA ILE A 47 4.71 -2.49 -3.66
C ILE A 47 4.12 -1.21 -3.07
N ARG A 48 3.20 -0.54 -3.79
CA ARG A 48 2.58 0.70 -3.31
C ARG A 48 1.61 0.46 -2.16
N ILE A 49 0.83 -0.61 -2.22
CA ILE A 49 -0.11 -0.97 -1.16
C ILE A 49 0.66 -1.40 0.09
N ASP A 50 1.68 -2.24 -0.04
CA ASP A 50 2.57 -2.62 1.08
C ASP A 50 3.20 -1.38 1.73
N TYR A 51 3.72 -0.45 0.91
CA TYR A 51 4.25 0.82 1.41
C TYR A 51 3.22 1.58 2.23
N ILE A 52 1.98 1.74 1.72
CA ILE A 52 0.90 2.47 2.40
C ILE A 52 0.51 1.76 3.70
N VAL A 53 0.33 0.44 3.69
CA VAL A 53 0.02 -0.36 4.87
C VAL A 53 1.10 -0.22 5.94
N GLY A 54 2.38 -0.26 5.55
CA GLY A 54 3.51 -0.05 6.45
C GLY A 54 3.49 1.31 7.15
N ARG A 55 2.88 2.35 6.55
CA ARG A 55 2.74 3.67 7.18
C ARG A 55 1.80 3.67 8.39
N ARG A 56 0.92 2.67 8.55
CA ARG A 56 0.04 2.56 9.73
C ARG A 56 0.83 2.53 11.04
N ARG A 57 1.97 1.83 11.04
CA ARG A 57 2.87 1.72 12.22
C ARG A 57 3.46 3.07 12.65
N GLN A 58 3.48 4.05 11.75
CA GLN A 58 4.03 5.38 12.01
C GLN A 58 2.96 6.39 12.44
N GLY A 59 1.68 6.01 12.37
CA GLY A 59 0.55 6.85 12.75
C GLY A 59 -0.50 6.98 11.65
N GLU A 60 -1.75 7.09 12.09
CA GLU A 60 -2.91 7.11 11.20
C GLU A 60 -2.88 8.30 10.21
N GLU A 61 -2.38 9.47 10.63
CA GLU A 61 -2.31 10.61 9.70
C GLU A 61 -1.31 10.38 8.57
N ILE A 62 -0.19 9.72 8.86
CA ILE A 62 0.83 9.40 7.85
C ILE A 62 0.29 8.37 6.86
N PHE A 63 -0.47 7.38 7.34
CA PHE A 63 -1.20 6.43 6.51
C PHE A 63 -2.17 7.17 5.57
N ARG A 64 -3.06 8.01 6.13
CA ARG A 64 -4.05 8.76 5.34
C ARG A 64 -3.40 9.69 4.33
N ARG A 65 -2.33 10.40 4.70
CA ARG A 65 -1.57 11.26 3.78
C ARG A 65 -0.98 10.47 2.62
N SER A 66 -0.44 9.29 2.89
CA SER A 66 0.13 8.41 1.86
C SER A 66 -0.94 7.86 0.93
N LEU A 67 -2.09 7.43 1.47
CA LEU A 67 -3.24 6.99 0.69
C LEU A 67 -3.79 8.11 -0.21
N ARG A 68 -3.98 9.32 0.33
CA ARG A 68 -4.41 10.50 -0.45
C ARG A 68 -3.44 10.82 -1.58
N HIS A 69 -2.14 10.75 -1.32
CA HIS A 69 -1.13 10.98 -2.35
C HIS A 69 -1.18 9.92 -3.45
N PHE A 70 -1.31 8.64 -3.07
CA PHE A 70 -1.43 7.54 -4.02
C PHE A 70 -2.65 7.70 -4.93
N ILE A 71 -3.81 8.01 -4.36
CA ILE A 71 -5.04 8.29 -5.14
C ILE A 71 -4.80 9.48 -6.07
N LYS A 72 -4.28 10.62 -5.57
CA LYS A 72 -3.98 11.81 -6.39
C LYS A 72 -3.10 11.49 -7.60
N MET A 73 -2.05 10.71 -7.43
CA MET A 73 -1.15 10.35 -8.52
C MET A 73 -1.80 9.38 -9.50
N THR A 74 -2.57 8.42 -8.98
CA THR A 74 -3.31 7.45 -9.79
C THR A 74 -4.41 8.11 -10.62
N THR A 75 -5.17 9.07 -10.06
CA THR A 75 -6.12 9.91 -10.80
C THR A 75 -5.44 10.62 -11.97
N ARG A 76 -4.20 11.06 -11.79
CA ARG A 76 -3.42 11.73 -12.85
C ARG A 76 -2.75 10.76 -13.82
N GLY A 77 -2.96 9.45 -13.68
CA GLY A 77 -2.29 8.41 -14.48
C GLY A 77 -0.78 8.34 -14.25
N LYS A 78 -0.26 8.85 -13.12
CA LYS A 78 1.17 8.92 -12.83
C LYS A 78 1.60 7.85 -11.84
N ARG A 79 2.67 7.12 -12.18
CA ARG A 79 3.45 6.34 -11.21
C ARG A 79 4.42 7.27 -10.48
N PHE A 80 4.79 6.90 -9.25
CA PHE A 80 5.79 7.61 -8.46
C PHE A 80 6.62 6.61 -7.68
N GLY A 81 7.75 7.08 -7.16
CA GLY A 81 8.76 6.30 -6.47
C GLY A 81 9.45 5.27 -7.37
N PHE A 82 10.66 4.88 -6.98
CA PHE A 82 11.47 3.98 -7.79
C PHE A 82 10.99 2.54 -7.61
N VAL A 83 10.52 1.93 -8.69
CA VAL A 83 10.15 0.50 -8.78
C VAL A 83 10.84 -0.02 -10.04
N ARG A 84 11.70 -1.03 -9.90
CA ARG A 84 12.24 -1.76 -11.05
C ARG A 84 11.18 -2.77 -11.47
N GLU A 85 10.76 -2.69 -12.72
CA GLU A 85 9.80 -3.63 -13.35
C GLU A 85 10.53 -4.80 -13.99
#